data_AF-A0A8J6LKJ9-F1
#
_entry.id   AF-A0A8J6LKJ9-F1
#
_cell.length_a   1.000
_cell.length_b   1.000
_cell.length_c   1.000
_cell.angle_alpha   90.00
_cell.angle_beta   90.00
_cell.angle_gamma   90.00
#
_symmetry.space_group_name_H-M   'P 1'
#
loop_
_entity.id
_entity.type
_entity.pdbx_description
1 polymer ?
#
loop_
_entity_poly.entity_id
_entity_poly.type
_entity_poly.pdbx_seq_one_letter_code
_entity_poly.pdbx_strand_id
1 'polypeptide(L)'
;MEDPEVDLSAQLTQLEQQQKGTTAVYPSVTEWITGWLAHNLERRVRGTSANAHIPARWCPTWWDHPEAVARLTALWRAWEALQPDPGSGMSSWWR
;
A
#
# COMPACT_ATOMS: atom_id res chain seq x y z
N MET A 1 -9.24 41.33 11.58
CA MET A 1 -8.94 40.38 10.49
C MET A 1 -7.96 39.42 11.11
N GLU A 2 -8.49 38.48 11.89
CA GLU A 2 -7.71 37.51 12.65
C GLU A 2 -7.37 36.38 11.67
N ASP A 3 -6.08 36.17 11.40
CA ASP A 3 -5.62 35.04 10.61
C ASP A 3 -6.02 33.73 11.32
N PRO A 4 -6.61 32.74 10.64
CA PRO A 4 -6.89 31.45 11.25
C PRO A 4 -5.55 30.72 11.40
N GLU A 5 -4.99 30.77 12.61
CA GLU A 5 -3.81 30.00 12.99
C GLU A 5 -4.18 28.50 12.95
N VAL A 6 -3.82 27.86 11.84
CA VAL A 6 -4.03 26.44 11.62
C VAL A 6 -3.15 25.69 12.62
N ASP A 7 -3.74 25.15 13.68
CA ASP A 7 -3.03 24.35 14.69
C ASP A 7 -2.59 23.00 14.09
N LEU A 8 -1.42 23.03 13.45
CA LEU A 8 -0.75 21.87 12.86
C LEU A 8 -0.51 20.75 13.89
N SER A 9 -0.37 21.10 15.17
CA SER A 9 -0.16 20.17 16.29
C SER A 9 -1.38 19.29 16.53
N ALA A 10 -2.59 19.86 16.52
CA ALA A 10 -3.84 19.12 16.64
C ALA A 10 -4.08 18.20 15.42
N GLN A 11 -3.69 18.64 14.22
CA GLN A 11 -3.81 17.83 13.01
C GLN A 11 -2.85 16.64 13.01
N LEU A 12 -1.59 16.85 13.42
CA LEU A 12 -0.60 15.77 13.56
C LEU A 12 -1.05 14.74 14.60
N THR A 13 -1.55 15.22 15.74
CA THR A 13 -2.09 14.35 16.80
C THR A 13 -3.28 13.52 16.30
N GLN A 14 -4.16 14.12 15.49
CA GLN A 14 -5.32 13.41 14.93
C GLN A 14 -4.91 12.37 13.88
N LEU A 15 -3.90 12.67 13.06
CA LEU A 15 -3.32 11.72 12.10
C LEU A 15 -2.63 10.54 12.82
N GLU A 16 -1.92 10.80 13.92
CA GLU A 16 -1.30 9.76 14.75
C GLU A 16 -2.35 8.88 15.46
N GLN A 17 -3.43 9.49 15.96
CA GLN A 17 -4.52 8.73 16.58
C GLN A 17 -5.32 7.90 15.56
N GLN A 18 -5.46 8.39 14.32
CA GLN A 18 -6.06 7.62 13.24
C GLN A 18 -5.18 6.41 12.81
N GLN A 19 -3.87 6.43 13.11
CA GLN A 19 -2.95 5.30 12.88
C GLN A 19 -2.93 4.26 14.02
N LYS A 20 -3.38 4.59 15.24
CA LYS A 20 -3.12 3.78 16.44
C LYS A 20 -4.10 2.62 16.70
N GLY A 21 -5.08 2.41 15.81
CA GLY A 21 -6.26 1.56 16.10
C GLY A 21 -6.33 0.19 15.43
N THR A 22 -5.47 -0.15 14.48
CA THR A 22 -5.66 -1.38 13.68
C THR A 22 -4.67 -2.46 14.07
N THR A 23 -5.16 -3.54 14.67
CA THR A 23 -4.40 -4.80 14.75
C THR A 23 -4.07 -5.22 13.34
N ALA A 24 -2.79 -5.13 12.97
CA ALA A 24 -2.29 -5.52 11.67
C ALA A 24 -2.70 -6.98 11.36
N VAL A 25 -3.44 -7.20 10.27
CA VAL A 25 -3.86 -8.55 9.85
C VAL A 25 -2.64 -9.40 9.50
N TYR A 26 -1.61 -8.77 8.95
CA TYR A 26 -0.30 -9.37 8.68
C TYR A 26 0.76 -8.64 9.51
N PRO A 27 1.70 -9.33 10.15
CA PRO A 27 2.66 -8.67 11.05
C PRO A 27 3.75 -7.89 10.30
N SER A 28 3.89 -8.06 8.99
CA SER A 28 4.85 -7.32 8.16
C SER A 28 4.41 -7.25 6.69
N VAL A 29 5.01 -6.32 5.94
CA VAL A 29 4.86 -6.21 4.48
C VAL A 29 5.22 -7.51 3.76
N THR A 30 6.23 -8.23 4.25
CA THR A 30 6.69 -9.50 3.65
C THR A 30 5.61 -10.57 3.79
N GLU A 31 5.05 -10.74 4.99
CA GLU A 31 3.98 -11.71 5.25
C GLU A 31 2.69 -11.38 4.47
N TRP A 32 2.37 -10.10 4.35
CA TRP A 32 1.26 -9.66 3.51
C TRP A 32 1.50 -9.97 2.03
N ILE A 33 2.73 -9.79 1.54
CA ILE A 33 3.09 -10.10 0.15
C ILE A 33 3.00 -11.59 -0.13
N THR A 34 3.65 -12.40 0.69
CA THR A 34 3.72 -13.86 0.50
C THR A 34 2.37 -14.53 0.75
N GLY A 35 1.61 -14.05 1.74
CA GLY A 35 0.34 -14.65 2.14
C GLY A 35 -0.87 -14.18 1.32
N TRP A 36 -0.82 -12.97 0.73
CA TRP A 36 -1.97 -12.39 0.04
C TRP A 36 -1.62 -11.74 -1.29
N LEU A 37 -0.75 -10.72 -1.30
CA LEU A 37 -0.62 -9.85 -2.48
C LEU A 37 -0.10 -10.61 -3.71
N ALA A 38 0.94 -11.44 -3.57
CA ALA A 38 1.54 -12.15 -4.68
C ALA A 38 0.58 -13.16 -5.33
N HIS A 39 -0.33 -13.73 -4.53
CA HIS A 39 -1.38 -14.63 -5.01
C HIS A 39 -2.56 -13.90 -5.67
N ASN A 40 -2.87 -12.69 -5.22
CA ASN A 40 -4.01 -11.90 -5.73
C ASN A 40 -3.63 -10.97 -6.90
N LEU A 41 -2.35 -10.63 -7.08
CA LEU A 41 -1.86 -9.88 -8.24
C LEU A 41 -1.76 -10.78 -9.48
N GLU A 42 -2.89 -11.08 -10.13
CA GLU A 42 -2.90 -11.74 -11.44
C GLU A 42 -2.62 -10.76 -12.61
N ARG A 43 -1.87 -9.68 -12.38
CA ARG A 43 -1.54 -8.75 -13.47
C ARG A 43 -0.43 -9.33 -14.35
N ARG A 44 -0.82 -9.83 -15.53
CA ARG A 44 0.07 -9.88 -16.70
C ARG A 44 0.39 -8.44 -17.09
N VAL A 45 1.45 -7.87 -16.53
CA VAL A 45 1.94 -6.56 -16.95
C VAL A 45 2.50 -6.72 -18.36
N ARG A 46 1.72 -6.30 -19.38
CA ARG A 46 2.25 -6.14 -20.75
C ARG A 46 3.38 -5.12 -20.64
N GLY A 47 4.61 -5.55 -20.95
CA GLY A 47 5.74 -4.63 -20.96
C GLY A 47 5.51 -3.53 -21.99
N THR A 48 5.58 -2.26 -21.57
CA THR A 48 5.49 -1.08 -22.46
C THR A 48 6.82 -0.80 -23.19
N SER A 49 7.86 -1.59 -22.93
CA SER A 49 9.17 -1.47 -23.59
C SER A 49 9.11 -2.02 -25.02
N ALA A 50 9.93 -1.46 -25.92
CA ALA A 50 10.11 -1.90 -27.30
C ALA A 50 10.44 -3.42 -27.44
N ASN A 51 10.83 -4.08 -26.34
CA ASN A 51 10.95 -5.53 -26.19
C ASN A 51 9.67 -6.18 -25.60
N ALA A 52 8.50 -5.81 -26.11
CA ALA A 52 7.16 -6.16 -25.61
C ALA A 52 6.81 -7.68 -25.59
N HIS A 53 7.77 -8.55 -25.89
CA HIS A 53 7.60 -10.00 -25.89
C HIS A 53 7.86 -10.66 -24.53
N ILE A 54 8.47 -9.94 -23.58
CA ILE A 54 8.70 -10.45 -22.22
C ILE A 54 7.64 -9.84 -21.29
N PRO A 55 6.70 -10.63 -20.76
CA PRO A 55 5.76 -10.12 -19.77
C PRO A 55 6.54 -9.65 -18.54
N ALA A 56 6.22 -8.48 -18.00
CA ALA A 56 6.80 -8.06 -16.73
C ALA A 56 6.34 -9.02 -15.64
N ARG A 57 7.30 -9.69 -15.01
CA ARG A 57 7.09 -10.68 -13.95
C ARG A 57 7.46 -10.07 -12.61
N TRP A 58 6.86 -10.59 -11.54
CA TRP A 58 7.26 -10.28 -10.18
C TRP A 58 8.76 -10.57 -9.98
N CYS A 59 9.49 -9.63 -9.39
CA CYS A 59 10.90 -9.84 -9.08
C CYS A 59 11.00 -10.80 -7.87
N PRO A 60 11.70 -11.94 -7.98
CA PRO A 60 11.82 -12.87 -6.87
C PRO A 60 12.63 -12.29 -5.70
N THR A 61 13.51 -11.32 -5.97
CA THR A 61 14.34 -10.61 -4.98
C THR A 61 13.89 -9.15 -4.83
N TRP A 62 12.58 -8.91 -4.83
CA TRP A 62 12.01 -7.55 -4.81
C TRP A 62 12.49 -6.71 -3.61
N TRP A 63 12.85 -7.33 -2.49
CA TRP A 63 13.35 -6.67 -1.29
C TRP A 63 14.72 -6.00 -1.48
N ASP A 64 15.48 -6.39 -2.51
CA ASP A 64 16.76 -5.76 -2.85
C ASP A 64 16.56 -4.41 -3.58
N HIS A 65 15.34 -4.11 -3.99
CA HIS A 65 14.99 -2.84 -4.62
C HIS A 65 14.34 -1.90 -3.59
N PRO A 66 15.03 -0.86 -3.11
CA PRO A 66 14.50 0.04 -2.08
C PRO A 66 13.22 0.76 -2.53
N GLU A 67 13.13 1.07 -3.83
CA GLU A 67 11.94 1.65 -4.43
C GLU A 67 10.74 0.69 -4.40
N ALA A 68 10.96 -0.62 -4.60
CA ALA A 68 9.92 -1.63 -4.50
C ALA A 68 9.46 -1.78 -3.04
N VAL A 69 10.41 -1.86 -2.09
CA VAL A 69 10.11 -1.93 -0.66
C VAL A 69 9.26 -0.74 -0.21
N ALA A 70 9.64 0.48 -0.61
CA ALA A 70 8.89 1.69 -0.26
C ALA A 70 7.45 1.67 -0.80
N ARG A 71 7.27 1.34 -2.09
CA ARG A 71 5.94 1.27 -2.72
C ARG A 71 5.07 0.19 -2.10
N LEU A 72 5.62 -1.00 -1.88
CA LEU A 72 4.90 -2.14 -1.31
C LEU A 72 4.52 -1.89 0.15
N THR A 73 5.40 -1.23 0.91
CA THR A 73 5.10 -0.84 2.29
C THR A 73 3.98 0.18 2.35
N ALA A 74 4.02 1.22 1.49
CA ALA A 74 2.94 2.21 1.41
C ALA A 74 1.61 1.57 1.02
N LEU A 75 1.64 0.62 0.07
CA LEU A 75 0.47 -0.11 -0.36
C LEU A 75 -0.12 -0.98 0.75
N TRP A 76 0.73 -1.69 1.50
CA TRP A 76 0.32 -2.48 2.65
C TRP A 76 -0.38 -1.61 3.70
N ARG A 77 0.20 -0.45 4.05
CA ARG A 77 -0.42 0.49 5.00
C ARG A 77 -1.79 1.01 4.53
N ALA A 78 -1.91 1.32 3.25
CA ALA A 78 -3.20 1.72 2.68
C ALA A 78 -4.22 0.57 2.72
N TRP A 79 -3.79 -0.65 2.45
CA TRP A 79 -4.63 -1.84 2.55
C TRP A 79 -5.10 -2.09 3.99
N GLU A 80 -4.22 -1.95 4.98
CA GLU A 80 -4.58 -2.08 6.41
C GLU A 80 -5.60 -1.02 6.86
N ALA A 81 -5.44 0.22 6.39
CA ALA A 81 -6.36 1.30 6.71
C ALA A 81 -7.78 1.07 6.16
N LEU A 82 -7.89 0.29 5.08
CA LEU A 82 -9.17 -0.01 4.40
C LEU A 82 -9.85 -1.29 4.92
N GLN A 83 -9.21 -2.06 5.80
CA GLN A 83 -9.74 -3.33 6.28
C GLN A 83 -10.97 -3.33 7.23
N PRO A 84 -11.50 -2.20 7.75
CA PRO A 84 -12.75 -2.25 8.51
C PRO A 84 -13.98 -2.66 7.69
N ASP A 85 -13.93 -2.62 6.35
CA ASP A 85 -15.04 -3.00 5.47
C ASP A 85 -14.57 -3.88 4.29
N PRO A 86 -14.63 -5.23 4.42
CA PRO A 86 -14.17 -6.17 3.40
C PRO A 86 -14.97 -6.13 2.10
N GLY A 87 -16.10 -5.40 2.03
CA GLY A 87 -16.92 -5.25 0.82
C GLY A 87 -16.63 -3.99 0.00
N SER A 88 -16.04 -2.95 0.60
CA SER A 88 -15.93 -1.61 -0.01
C SER A 88 -14.48 -1.19 -0.32
N GLY A 89 -13.50 -1.68 0.45
CA GLY A 89 -12.11 -1.20 0.39
C GLY A 89 -11.38 -1.46 -0.93
N MET A 90 -11.51 -2.66 -1.51
CA MET A 90 -10.71 -3.07 -2.70
C MET A 90 -11.02 -2.27 -3.97
N SER A 91 -12.27 -1.81 -4.13
CA SER A 91 -12.75 -1.10 -5.33
C SER A 91 -12.20 0.33 -5.47
N SER A 92 -11.70 0.91 -4.37
CA SER A 92 -11.31 2.33 -4.32
C SER A 92 -9.87 2.60 -4.82
N TRP A 93 -8.95 1.65 -4.65
CA TRP A 93 -7.52 1.82 -4.97
C TRP A 93 -7.06 1.01 -6.20
N TRP A 94 -7.90 0.12 -6.73
CA TRP A 94 -7.58 -0.74 -7.89
C TRP A 94 -8.01 -0.17 -9.26
N ARG A 95 -8.19 1.15 -9.37
CA ARG A 95 -8.44 1.78 -10.68
C ARG A 95 -7.20 1.80 -11.58
#